data_AF-A0A0L6JGZ6-F1
#
_entry.id   AF-A0A0L6JGZ6-F1
#
_cell.length_a   1.000
_cell.length_b   1.000
_cell.length_c   1.000
_cell.angle_alpha   90.00
_cell.angle_beta   90.00
_cell.angle_gamma   90.00
#
_symmetry.space_group_name_H-M   'P 1'
#
loop_
_entity.id
_entity.type
_entity.pdbx_description
1 polymer ?
#
loop_
_entity_poly.entity_id
_entity_poly.type
_entity_poly.pdbx_seq_one_letter_code
_entity_poly.pdbx_strand_id
1 'polypeptide(L)'
;MDFNEVKTFIESNKDSNEELKTYLQGFNKITVDGVQKFLNEDKDAKSWFDSEKDKHGSKSLETWKTNNLQKEIDAEIKKRFPEADPKDIKMKELELKLEQMQKETFKKELTNSAIKTATEKQLPVSIIDFLLGADLESTNKNIETFEAIFNDHIQKQVEARIAGNSYVPPNGGGSNNNSELQALQAEYATAMSSGNMPLAIAIKNKIFALQNKK
;
A
#
# COMPACT_ATOMS: atom_id res chain seq x y z
N MET A 1 8.60 -11.14 96.55
CA MET A 1 8.88 -9.98 95.70
C MET A 1 7.69 -9.07 95.77
N ASP A 2 7.86 -7.91 96.36
CA ASP A 2 6.85 -6.84 96.37
C ASP A 2 6.73 -6.20 94.98
N PHE A 3 5.58 -5.60 94.67
CA PHE A 3 5.38 -4.93 93.38
C PHE A 3 6.41 -3.81 93.16
N ASN A 4 6.81 -3.09 94.22
CA ASN A 4 7.83 -2.05 94.11
C ASN A 4 9.22 -2.63 93.81
N GLU A 5 9.53 -3.83 94.32
CA GLU A 5 10.78 -4.52 94.01
C GLU A 5 10.81 -4.96 92.53
N VAL A 6 9.70 -5.51 92.03
CA VAL A 6 9.56 -5.89 90.61
C VAL A 6 9.64 -4.67 89.70
N LYS A 7 9.00 -3.57 90.07
CA LYS A 7 9.08 -2.30 89.33
C LYS A 7 10.50 -1.75 89.28
N THR A 8 11.18 -1.72 90.43
CA THR A 8 12.57 -1.24 90.52
C THR A 8 13.51 -2.11 89.69
N PHE A 9 13.31 -3.42 89.70
CA PHE A 9 14.06 -4.36 88.88
C PHE A 9 13.85 -4.08 87.38
N ILE A 10 12.60 -3.92 86.94
CA ILE A 10 12.28 -3.61 85.54
C ILE A 10 12.91 -2.27 85.13
N GLU A 11 12.76 -1.22 85.93
CA GLU A 11 13.30 0.11 85.61
C GLU A 11 14.84 0.13 85.55
N SER A 12 15.50 -0.67 86.37
CA SER A 12 16.96 -0.79 86.40
C SER A 12 17.52 -1.62 85.24
N ASN A 13 16.73 -2.56 84.69
CA ASN A 13 17.21 -3.53 83.70
C ASN A 13 16.61 -3.34 82.29
N LYS A 14 15.61 -2.47 82.11
CA LYS A 14 14.89 -2.24 80.84
C LYS A 14 15.78 -1.89 79.64
N ASP A 15 16.92 -1.24 79.87
CA ASP A 15 17.83 -0.79 78.81
C ASP A 15 19.06 -1.70 78.67
N SER A 16 19.34 -2.54 79.68
CA SER A 16 20.57 -3.37 79.76
C SER A 16 20.33 -4.84 79.42
N ASN A 17 19.09 -5.34 79.52
CA ASN A 17 18.74 -6.72 79.20
C ASN A 17 17.85 -6.77 77.95
N GLU A 18 18.39 -7.29 76.84
CA GLU A 18 17.71 -7.34 75.53
C GLU A 18 16.47 -8.25 75.52
N GLU A 19 16.44 -9.35 76.29
CA GLU A 19 15.27 -10.22 76.40
C GLU A 19 14.11 -9.53 77.15
N LEU A 20 14.44 -8.87 78.26
CA LEU A 20 13.47 -8.10 79.05
C LEU A 20 12.94 -6.91 78.25
N LYS A 21 13.81 -6.20 77.52
CA LYS A 21 13.46 -5.10 76.63
C LYS A 21 12.50 -5.54 75.52
N THR A 22 12.77 -6.67 74.87
CA THR A 22 11.90 -7.26 73.84
C THR A 22 10.54 -7.66 74.40
N TYR A 23 10.51 -8.29 75.58
CA TYR A 23 9.26 -8.66 76.25
C TYR A 23 8.42 -7.43 76.63
N LEU A 24 9.04 -6.37 77.16
CA LEU A 24 8.36 -5.13 77.53
C LEU A 24 7.86 -4.35 76.32
N GLN A 25 8.55 -4.40 75.18
CA GLN A 25 8.06 -3.82 73.92
C GLN A 25 6.72 -4.43 73.49
N GLY A 26 6.48 -5.72 73.76
CA GLY A 26 5.20 -6.39 73.48
C GLY A 26 4.02 -5.88 74.32
N PHE A 27 4.29 -5.27 75.50
CA PHE A 27 3.26 -4.65 76.35
C PHE A 27 3.14 -3.14 76.15
N ASN A 28 4.07 -2.52 75.42
CA ASN A 28 4.01 -1.10 75.15
C ASN A 28 2.83 -0.82 74.22
N LYS A 29 1.88 0.00 74.67
CA LYS A 29 0.76 0.42 73.81
C LYS A 29 1.35 1.11 72.58
N ILE A 30 0.94 0.67 71.39
CA ILE A 30 1.32 1.33 70.14
C ILE A 30 0.74 2.75 70.18
N THR A 31 1.59 3.72 70.50
CA THR A 31 1.27 5.14 70.51
C THR A 31 1.78 5.77 69.22
N VAL A 32 1.12 6.84 68.76
CA VAL A 32 1.53 7.57 67.55
C VAL A 32 2.97 8.06 67.67
N ASP A 33 3.37 8.59 68.83
CA ASP A 33 4.74 9.03 69.10
C ASP A 33 5.75 7.88 69.06
N GLY A 34 5.40 6.71 69.59
CA GLY A 34 6.24 5.51 69.54
C GLY A 34 6.45 5.00 68.12
N VAL A 35 5.38 4.98 67.30
CA VAL A 35 5.45 4.61 65.88
C VAL A 35 6.28 5.63 65.10
N GLN A 36 6.09 6.93 65.35
CA GLN A 36 6.86 7.98 64.71
C GLN A 36 8.35 7.87 65.04
N LYS A 37 8.70 7.59 66.30
CA LYS A 37 10.08 7.36 66.73
C LYS A 37 10.68 6.14 66.04
N PHE A 38 9.97 5.00 66.05
CA PHE A 38 10.39 3.77 65.37
C PHE A 38 10.62 3.98 63.87
N LEU A 39 9.69 4.65 63.17
CA LEU A 39 9.82 4.95 61.74
C LEU A 39 10.96 5.92 61.40
N ASN A 40 11.49 6.67 62.37
CA ASN A 40 12.61 7.58 62.17
C ASN A 40 13.96 6.94 62.54
N GLU A 41 13.98 6.04 63.52
CA GLU A 41 15.19 5.39 64.03
C GLU A 41 15.53 4.10 63.28
N ASP A 42 14.52 3.35 62.83
CA ASP A 42 14.69 2.10 62.09
C ASP A 42 14.68 2.33 60.57
N LYS A 43 15.79 1.96 59.92
CA LYS A 43 15.99 2.19 58.48
C LYS A 43 15.05 1.36 57.61
N ASP A 44 14.77 0.12 58.00
CA ASP A 44 13.93 -0.80 57.21
C ASP A 44 12.46 -0.40 57.35
N ALA A 45 12.02 -0.05 58.56
CA ALA A 45 10.69 0.48 58.82
C ALA A 45 10.46 1.81 58.08
N LYS A 46 11.46 2.70 58.07
CA LYS A 46 11.40 3.94 57.29
C LYS A 46 11.25 3.67 55.80
N SER A 47 12.08 2.79 55.25
CA SER A 47 12.08 2.45 53.83
C SER A 47 10.75 1.81 53.41
N TRP A 48 10.20 0.92 54.23
CA TRP A 48 8.89 0.31 53.98
C TRP A 48 7.77 1.36 54.00
N PHE A 49 7.76 2.24 55.00
CA PHE A 49 6.72 3.26 55.13
C PHE A 49 6.76 4.29 54.00
N ASP A 50 7.95 4.71 53.59
CA ASP A 50 8.11 5.61 52.45
C ASP A 50 7.68 4.94 51.14
N SER A 51 7.99 3.65 50.93
CA SER A 51 7.49 2.89 49.77
C SER A 51 5.96 2.76 49.75
N GLU A 52 5.31 2.56 50.90
CA GLU A 52 3.86 2.43 50.95
C GLU A 52 3.18 3.79 50.72
N LYS A 53 3.75 4.89 51.21
CA LYS A 53 3.31 6.26 50.87
C LYS A 53 3.42 6.52 49.38
N ASP A 54 4.55 6.18 48.75
CA ASP A 54 4.76 6.41 47.32
C ASP A 54 3.79 5.59 46.48
N LYS A 55 3.52 4.34 46.86
CA LYS A 55 2.53 3.49 46.21
C LYS A 55 1.12 4.07 46.33
N HIS A 56 0.73 4.51 47.53
CA HIS A 56 -0.56 5.17 47.73
C HIS A 56 -0.65 6.51 47.00
N GLY A 57 0.41 7.32 47.05
CA GLY A 57 0.50 8.60 46.34
C GLY A 57 0.39 8.43 44.83
N SER A 58 1.12 7.46 44.28
CA SER A 58 1.05 7.08 42.86
C SER A 58 -0.34 6.61 42.49
N LYS A 59 -0.95 5.71 43.28
CA LYS A 59 -2.31 5.23 43.00
C LYS A 59 -3.35 6.35 43.09
N SER A 60 -3.26 7.21 44.08
CA SER A 60 -4.14 8.38 44.24
C SER A 60 -3.97 9.36 43.08
N LEU A 61 -2.74 9.60 42.64
CA LEU A 61 -2.45 10.45 41.49
C LEU A 61 -2.98 9.84 40.19
N GLU A 62 -2.77 8.55 39.95
CA GLU A 62 -3.30 7.86 38.77
C GLU A 62 -4.83 7.82 38.76
N THR A 63 -5.45 7.62 39.94
CA THR A 63 -6.91 7.69 40.10
C THR A 63 -7.42 9.11 39.82
N TRP A 64 -6.72 10.12 40.33
CA TRP A 64 -7.05 11.52 40.07
C TRP A 64 -6.90 11.86 38.59
N LYS A 65 -5.80 11.46 37.94
CA LYS A 65 -5.58 11.67 36.51
C LYS A 65 -6.67 11.02 35.69
N THR A 66 -6.97 9.75 35.95
CA THR A 66 -8.00 9.00 35.21
C THR A 66 -9.38 9.66 35.33
N ASN A 67 -9.73 10.18 36.51
CA ASN A 67 -11.05 10.74 36.77
C ASN A 67 -11.20 12.23 36.40
N ASN A 68 -10.10 12.99 36.42
CA ASN A 68 -10.13 14.46 36.35
C ASN A 68 -9.27 15.05 35.23
N LEU A 69 -8.17 14.41 34.80
CA LEU A 69 -7.25 15.01 33.82
C LEU A 69 -7.96 15.33 32.51
N GLN A 70 -8.82 14.43 32.02
CA GLN A 70 -9.59 14.68 30.80
C GLN A 70 -10.53 15.89 30.97
N LYS A 71 -11.18 16.02 32.13
CA LYS A 71 -12.09 17.15 32.42
C LYS A 71 -11.35 18.48 32.47
N GLU A 72 -10.17 18.50 33.10
CA GLU A 72 -9.32 19.70 33.18
C GLU A 72 -8.75 20.08 31.82
N ILE A 73 -8.34 19.08 31.01
CA ILE A 73 -7.91 19.30 29.62
C ILE A 73 -9.06 19.86 28.80
N ASP A 74 -10.25 19.26 28.86
CA ASP A 74 -11.41 19.73 28.12
C ASP A 74 -11.85 21.13 28.56
N ALA A 75 -11.73 21.46 29.85
CA ALA A 75 -12.02 22.79 30.39
C ALA A 75 -11.02 23.86 29.92
N GLU A 76 -9.71 23.55 29.94
CA GLU A 76 -8.68 24.46 29.47
C GLU A 76 -8.70 24.61 27.94
N ILE A 77 -8.98 23.54 27.19
CA ILE A 77 -9.22 23.60 25.74
C ILE A 77 -10.43 24.48 25.45
N LYS A 78 -11.55 24.31 26.16
CA LYS A 78 -12.74 25.15 26.00
C LYS A 78 -12.50 26.62 26.35
N LYS A 79 -11.63 26.88 27.33
CA LYS A 79 -11.26 28.24 27.75
C LYS A 79 -10.32 28.93 26.76
N ARG A 80 -9.37 28.19 26.16
CA ARG A 80 -8.42 28.75 25.18
C ARG A 80 -8.93 28.74 23.75
N PHE A 81 -9.81 27.80 23.42
CA PHE A 81 -10.35 27.55 22.08
C PHE A 81 -11.87 27.32 22.15
N PRO A 82 -12.66 28.37 22.43
CA PRO A 82 -14.12 28.26 22.54
C PRO A 82 -14.83 27.83 21.24
N GLU A 83 -14.16 27.84 20.08
CA GLU A 83 -14.70 27.42 18.78
C GLU A 83 -14.21 26.06 18.27
N ALA A 84 -13.24 25.40 18.94
CA ALA A 84 -12.70 24.12 18.49
C ALA A 84 -13.30 22.97 19.32
N ASP A 85 -14.51 22.57 18.96
CA ASP A 85 -15.27 21.51 19.61
C ASP A 85 -14.68 20.14 19.17
N PRO A 86 -14.67 19.07 19.99
CA PRO A 86 -14.42 17.69 19.54
C PRO A 86 -15.31 17.26 18.35
N LYS A 87 -16.39 18.00 18.07
CA LYS A 87 -17.11 17.94 16.79
C LYS A 87 -16.26 18.30 15.58
N ASP A 88 -15.29 19.22 15.65
CA ASP A 88 -14.44 19.59 14.52
C ASP A 88 -13.40 18.53 14.19
N ILE A 89 -12.92 17.79 15.19
CA ILE A 89 -12.05 16.63 14.95
C ILE A 89 -12.86 15.54 14.25
N LYS A 90 -14.07 15.25 14.76
CA LYS A 90 -15.00 14.33 14.09
C LYS A 90 -15.44 14.85 12.72
N MET A 91 -15.60 16.16 12.55
CA MET A 91 -16.00 16.79 11.30
C MET A 91 -14.88 16.64 10.28
N LYS A 92 -13.63 16.92 10.66
CA LYS A 92 -12.45 16.70 9.81
C LYS A 92 -12.28 15.23 9.44
N GLU A 93 -12.51 14.32 10.38
CA GLU A 93 -12.46 12.88 10.10
C GLU A 93 -13.57 12.45 9.13
N LEU A 94 -14.79 12.97 9.34
CA LEU A 94 -15.93 12.73 8.44
C LEU A 94 -15.71 13.38 7.06
N GLU A 95 -15.16 14.58 6.99
CA GLU A 95 -14.80 15.28 5.76
C GLU A 95 -13.73 14.50 4.99
N LEU A 96 -12.67 14.06 5.67
CA LEU A 96 -11.63 13.23 5.06
C LEU A 96 -12.23 11.92 4.51
N LYS A 97 -13.10 11.27 5.29
CA LYS A 97 -13.78 10.04 4.87
C LYS A 97 -14.70 10.28 3.69
N LEU A 98 -15.45 11.39 3.67
CA LEU A 98 -16.29 11.78 2.56
C LEU A 98 -15.46 12.09 1.31
N GLU A 99 -14.35 12.80 1.44
CA GLU A 99 -13.45 13.10 0.32
C GLU A 99 -12.85 11.82 -0.27
N GLN A 100 -12.42 10.87 0.58
CA GLN A 100 -11.95 9.55 0.15
C GLN A 100 -13.07 8.78 -0.57
N MET A 101 -14.27 8.73 -0.01
CA MET A 101 -15.41 8.08 -0.64
C MET A 101 -15.78 8.72 -1.99
N GLN A 102 -15.73 10.05 -2.09
CA GLN A 102 -15.98 10.77 -3.33
C GLN A 102 -14.92 10.45 -4.38
N LYS A 103 -13.63 10.44 -4.01
CA LYS A 103 -12.55 10.05 -4.92
C LYS A 103 -12.68 8.60 -5.39
N GLU A 104 -13.00 7.67 -4.49
CA GLU A 104 -13.23 6.28 -4.85
C GLU A 104 -14.45 6.09 -5.75
N THR A 105 -15.54 6.79 -5.45
CA THR A 105 -16.77 6.75 -6.27
C THR A 105 -16.52 7.33 -7.64
N PHE A 106 -15.90 8.50 -7.72
CA PHE A 106 -15.51 9.13 -8.98
C PHE A 106 -14.61 8.20 -9.80
N LYS A 107 -13.61 7.57 -9.17
CA LYS A 107 -12.75 6.59 -9.85
C LYS A 107 -13.55 5.39 -10.36
N LYS A 108 -14.46 4.84 -9.56
CA LYS A 108 -15.33 3.71 -9.96
C LYS A 108 -16.26 4.09 -11.12
N GLU A 109 -16.87 5.27 -11.07
CA GLU A 109 -17.71 5.78 -12.15
C GLU A 109 -16.90 5.94 -13.45
N LEU A 110 -15.70 6.52 -13.34
CA LEU A 110 -14.79 6.67 -14.45
C LEU A 110 -14.38 5.31 -15.04
N THR A 111 -14.01 4.36 -14.20
CA THR A 111 -13.69 2.99 -14.62
C THR A 111 -14.89 2.31 -15.29
N ASN A 112 -16.08 2.39 -14.73
CA ASN A 112 -17.28 1.79 -15.32
C ASN A 112 -17.62 2.40 -16.68
N SER A 113 -17.51 3.73 -16.81
CA SER A 113 -17.70 4.39 -18.10
C SER A 113 -16.66 3.93 -19.13
N ALA A 114 -15.39 3.88 -18.71
CA ALA A 114 -14.30 3.41 -19.56
C ALA A 114 -14.47 1.96 -20.01
N ILE A 115 -14.87 1.06 -19.10
CA ILE A 115 -15.19 -0.35 -19.40
C ILE A 115 -16.32 -0.43 -20.42
N LYS A 116 -17.38 0.38 -20.26
CA LYS A 116 -18.52 0.40 -21.19
C LYS A 116 -18.06 0.82 -22.59
N THR A 117 -17.36 1.94 -22.70
CA THR A 117 -16.84 2.45 -23.98
C THR A 117 -15.86 1.48 -24.63
N ALA A 118 -15.00 0.83 -23.86
CA ALA A 118 -14.08 -0.17 -24.36
C ALA A 118 -14.79 -1.44 -24.84
N THR A 119 -15.83 -1.88 -24.11
CA THR A 119 -16.65 -3.02 -24.52
C THR A 119 -17.39 -2.72 -25.83
N GLU A 120 -17.95 -1.51 -25.98
CA GLU A 120 -18.58 -1.04 -27.22
C GLU A 120 -17.60 -1.03 -28.40
N LYS A 121 -16.34 -0.65 -28.15
CA LYS A 121 -15.25 -0.62 -29.14
C LYS A 121 -14.49 -1.94 -29.29
N GLN A 122 -14.96 -3.02 -28.65
CA GLN A 122 -14.32 -4.34 -28.65
C GLN A 122 -12.85 -4.34 -28.18
N LEU A 123 -12.49 -3.41 -27.30
CA LEU A 123 -11.16 -3.31 -26.73
C LEU A 123 -11.03 -4.21 -25.49
N PRO A 124 -9.83 -4.75 -25.20
CA PRO A 124 -9.60 -5.58 -24.02
C PRO A 124 -9.85 -4.82 -22.71
N VAL A 125 -10.78 -5.31 -21.88
CA VAL A 125 -11.11 -4.68 -20.59
C VAL A 125 -9.94 -4.71 -19.60
N SER A 126 -9.01 -5.67 -19.75
CA SER A 126 -7.84 -5.84 -18.88
C SER A 126 -6.87 -4.67 -18.92
N ILE A 127 -6.87 -3.84 -19.98
CA ILE A 127 -5.98 -2.69 -20.10
C ILE A 127 -6.63 -1.38 -19.63
N ILE A 128 -7.93 -1.39 -19.30
CA ILE A 128 -8.68 -0.17 -19.05
C ILE A 128 -8.18 0.60 -17.83
N ASP A 129 -7.75 -0.10 -16.79
CA ASP A 129 -7.15 0.53 -15.61
C ASP A 129 -5.90 1.37 -15.93
N PHE A 130 -5.18 1.05 -17.00
CA PHE A 130 -4.01 1.81 -17.47
C PHE A 130 -4.39 2.98 -18.38
N LEU A 131 -5.60 2.99 -18.93
CA LEU A 131 -6.12 4.05 -19.80
C LEU A 131 -6.90 5.12 -19.01
N LEU A 132 -7.16 4.92 -17.72
CA LEU A 132 -7.83 5.89 -16.85
C LEU A 132 -7.00 7.15 -16.68
N GLY A 133 -7.57 8.29 -17.09
CA GLY A 133 -7.00 9.62 -16.94
C GLY A 133 -7.44 10.33 -15.65
N ALA A 134 -7.16 11.63 -15.58
CA ALA A 134 -7.60 12.48 -14.48
C ALA A 134 -9.13 12.70 -14.48
N ASP A 135 -9.77 12.49 -15.63
CA ASP A 135 -11.15 12.84 -15.91
C ASP A 135 -11.71 11.99 -17.06
N LEU A 136 -12.99 12.17 -17.38
CA LEU A 136 -13.69 11.41 -18.42
C LEU A 136 -13.16 11.72 -19.83
N GLU A 137 -12.81 12.98 -20.10
CA GLU A 137 -12.31 13.41 -21.40
C GLU A 137 -10.91 12.84 -21.67
N SER A 138 -10.00 12.92 -20.70
CA SER A 138 -8.67 12.33 -20.80
C SER A 138 -8.73 10.80 -20.93
N THR A 139 -9.64 10.15 -20.20
CA THR A 139 -9.87 8.70 -20.32
C THR A 139 -10.38 8.31 -21.71
N ASN A 140 -11.36 9.04 -22.26
CA ASN A 140 -11.86 8.77 -23.60
C ASN A 140 -10.78 8.99 -24.68
N LYS A 141 -9.99 10.06 -24.55
CA LYS A 141 -8.88 10.32 -25.47
C LYS A 141 -7.82 9.23 -25.44
N ASN A 142 -7.52 8.70 -24.25
CA ASN A 142 -6.61 7.56 -24.10
C ASN A 142 -7.18 6.29 -24.76
N ILE A 143 -8.49 6.02 -24.58
CA ILE A 143 -9.18 4.90 -25.22
C ILE A 143 -9.16 5.03 -26.75
N GLU A 144 -9.46 6.21 -27.30
CA GLU A 144 -9.42 6.47 -28.75
C GLU A 144 -8.03 6.32 -29.34
N THR A 145 -7.00 6.82 -28.62
CA THR A 145 -5.62 6.68 -29.06
C THR A 145 -5.19 5.22 -29.07
N PHE A 146 -5.56 4.47 -28.03
CA PHE A 146 -5.31 3.04 -27.95
C PHE A 146 -6.06 2.26 -29.04
N GLU A 147 -7.33 2.60 -29.29
CA GLU A 147 -8.15 2.00 -30.33
C GLU A 147 -7.50 2.13 -31.71
N ALA A 148 -7.02 3.33 -32.06
CA ALA A 148 -6.37 3.57 -33.35
C ALA A 148 -5.11 2.71 -33.53
N ILE A 149 -4.25 2.65 -32.49
CA ILE A 149 -3.02 1.86 -32.52
C ILE A 149 -3.34 0.36 -32.56
N PHE A 150 -4.34 -0.08 -31.78
CA PHE A 150 -4.75 -1.48 -31.70
C PHE A 150 -5.33 -1.97 -33.02
N ASN A 151 -6.19 -1.17 -33.65
CA ASN A 151 -6.77 -1.49 -34.96
C ASN A 151 -5.71 -1.51 -36.07
N ASP A 152 -4.77 -0.55 -36.09
CA ASP A 152 -3.64 -0.55 -37.04
C ASP A 152 -2.76 -1.80 -36.87
N HIS A 153 -2.50 -2.21 -35.62
CA HIS A 153 -1.74 -3.43 -35.34
C HIS A 153 -2.47 -4.69 -35.79
N ILE A 154 -3.77 -4.80 -35.51
CA ILE A 154 -4.60 -5.92 -35.98
C ILE A 154 -4.61 -5.95 -37.51
N GLN A 155 -4.81 -4.81 -38.17
CA GLN A 155 -4.82 -4.73 -39.63
C GLN A 155 -3.49 -5.23 -40.22
N LYS A 156 -2.35 -4.72 -39.73
CA LYS A 156 -1.02 -5.17 -40.15
C LYS A 156 -0.82 -6.67 -39.92
N GLN A 157 -1.32 -7.20 -38.80
CA GLN A 157 -1.24 -8.63 -38.51
C GLN A 157 -2.09 -9.46 -39.47
N VAL A 158 -3.30 -9.00 -39.81
CA VAL A 158 -4.18 -9.65 -40.79
C VAL A 158 -3.57 -9.61 -42.18
N GLU A 159 -3.04 -8.47 -42.61
CA GLU A 159 -2.32 -8.33 -43.88
C GLU A 159 -1.10 -9.26 -43.94
N ALA A 160 -0.30 -9.33 -42.88
CA ALA A 160 0.83 -10.25 -42.79
C ALA A 160 0.39 -11.73 -42.85
N ARG A 161 -0.73 -12.09 -42.20
CA ARG A 161 -1.30 -13.44 -42.30
C ARG A 161 -1.82 -13.74 -43.70
N ILE A 162 -2.50 -12.80 -44.36
CA ILE A 162 -2.99 -12.98 -45.74
C ILE A 162 -1.81 -13.11 -46.72
N ALA A 163 -0.76 -12.31 -46.55
CA ALA A 163 0.47 -12.42 -47.34
C ALA A 163 1.20 -13.75 -47.10
N GLY A 164 1.28 -14.21 -45.84
CA GLY A 164 1.90 -15.48 -45.47
C GLY A 164 1.08 -16.72 -45.84
N ASN A 165 -0.25 -16.61 -45.86
CA ASN A 165 -1.17 -17.67 -46.29
C ASN A 165 -1.56 -17.56 -47.77
N SER A 166 -0.78 -16.87 -48.61
CA SER A 166 -0.95 -16.94 -50.06
C SER A 166 -0.56 -18.34 -50.54
N TYR A 167 -1.49 -19.28 -50.38
CA TYR A 167 -1.49 -20.55 -51.07
C TYR A 167 -1.67 -20.22 -52.55
N VAL A 168 -0.59 -20.32 -53.31
CA VAL A 168 -0.68 -20.43 -54.76
C VAL A 168 -1.13 -21.87 -55.02
N PRO A 169 -2.40 -22.14 -55.39
CA PRO A 169 -2.80 -23.48 -55.78
C PRO A 169 -1.85 -23.97 -56.90
N PRO A 170 -1.38 -25.23 -56.85
CA PRO A 170 -0.62 -25.80 -57.95
C PRO A 170 -1.47 -25.65 -59.20
N ASN A 171 -0.95 -24.92 -60.18
CA ASN A 171 -1.67 -24.60 -61.40
C ASN A 171 -1.91 -25.90 -62.18
N GLY A 172 -3.03 -26.56 -61.90
CA GLY A 172 -3.55 -27.69 -62.64
C GLY A 172 -4.08 -27.19 -63.98
N GLY A 173 -3.26 -27.33 -65.01
CA GLY A 173 -3.68 -27.42 -66.41
C GLY A 173 -4.40 -26.21 -67.00
N GLY A 174 -3.62 -25.26 -67.54
CA GLY A 174 -4.17 -24.22 -68.41
C GLY A 174 -3.12 -23.20 -68.83
N SER A 175 -2.59 -23.37 -70.04
CA SER A 175 -1.66 -22.49 -70.78
C SER A 175 -1.59 -21.03 -70.33
N ASN A 176 -0.46 -20.63 -69.73
CA ASN A 176 -0.09 -19.23 -69.49
C ASN A 176 1.23 -18.88 -70.21
N ASN A 177 1.28 -19.12 -71.52
CA ASN A 177 2.43 -18.79 -72.37
C ASN A 177 2.72 -17.27 -72.42
N ASN A 178 1.73 -16.42 -72.06
CA ASN A 178 1.89 -14.96 -72.08
C ASN A 178 2.70 -14.41 -70.90
N SER A 179 2.65 -15.05 -69.73
CA SER A 179 3.40 -14.59 -68.53
C SER A 179 4.89 -14.94 -68.63
N GLU A 180 5.20 -16.15 -69.12
CA GLU A 180 6.58 -16.61 -69.32
C GLU A 180 7.30 -15.82 -70.42
N LEU A 181 6.59 -15.43 -71.48
CA LEU A 181 7.14 -14.60 -72.55
C LEU A 181 7.48 -13.18 -72.06
N GLN A 182 6.65 -12.59 -71.19
CA GLN A 182 6.92 -11.27 -70.60
C GLN A 182 8.13 -11.29 -69.67
N ALA A 183 8.26 -12.34 -68.84
CA ALA A 183 9.43 -12.51 -67.97
C ALA A 183 10.74 -12.64 -68.77
N LEU A 184 10.74 -13.45 -69.83
CA LEU A 184 11.92 -13.61 -70.70
C LEU A 184 12.27 -12.34 -71.48
N GLN A 185 11.29 -11.52 -71.87
CA GLN A 185 11.54 -10.22 -72.52
C GLN A 185 12.23 -9.23 -71.58
N ALA A 186 11.82 -9.18 -70.30
CA ALA A 186 12.47 -8.35 -69.28
C ALA A 186 13.90 -8.82 -68.98
N GLU A 187 14.13 -10.13 -68.96
CA GLU A 187 15.45 -10.73 -68.76
C GLU A 187 16.39 -10.45 -69.96
N TYR A 188 15.86 -10.50 -71.19
CA TYR A 188 16.60 -10.11 -72.41
C TYR A 188 17.04 -8.64 -72.36
N ALA A 189 16.15 -7.72 -71.94
CA ALA A 189 16.49 -6.30 -71.81
C ALA A 189 17.62 -6.07 -70.78
N THR A 190 17.60 -6.83 -69.69
CA THR A 190 18.64 -6.79 -68.64
C THR A 190 19.96 -7.39 -69.13
N ALA A 191 19.93 -8.46 -69.92
CA ALA A 191 21.13 -9.05 -70.53
C ALA A 191 21.76 -8.11 -71.58
N MET A 192 20.93 -7.38 -72.34
CA MET A 192 21.39 -6.37 -73.30
C MET A 192 21.99 -5.14 -72.59
N SER A 193 21.41 -4.68 -71.48
CA SER A 193 21.94 -3.54 -70.73
C SER A 193 23.23 -3.87 -69.96
N SER A 194 23.38 -5.12 -69.52
CA SER A 194 24.60 -5.61 -68.85
C SER A 194 25.73 -6.00 -69.81
N GLY A 195 25.52 -5.91 -71.14
CA GLY A 195 26.53 -6.25 -72.15
C GLY A 195 26.82 -7.75 -72.25
N ASN A 196 26.01 -8.62 -71.63
CA ASN A 196 26.18 -10.07 -71.65
C ASN A 196 25.53 -10.68 -72.91
N MET A 197 26.21 -10.50 -74.04
CA MET A 197 25.74 -10.95 -75.36
C MET A 197 25.44 -12.46 -75.44
N PRO A 198 26.24 -13.38 -74.85
CA PRO A 198 25.91 -14.81 -74.86
C PRO A 198 24.58 -15.12 -74.17
N LEU A 199 24.31 -14.48 -73.04
CA LEU A 199 23.06 -14.65 -72.30
C LEU A 199 21.87 -14.07 -73.08
N ALA A 200 22.04 -12.88 -73.68
CA ALA A 200 21.01 -12.27 -74.50
C ALA A 200 20.62 -13.15 -75.71
N ILE A 201 21.59 -13.79 -76.38
CA ILE A 201 21.35 -14.72 -77.49
C ILE A 201 20.57 -15.96 -77.00
N ALA A 202 20.95 -16.54 -75.86
CA ALA A 202 20.28 -17.70 -75.30
C ALA A 202 18.82 -17.41 -74.93
N ILE A 203 18.55 -16.26 -74.32
CA ILE A 203 17.19 -15.83 -73.95
C ILE A 203 16.38 -15.55 -75.22
N LYS A 204 16.95 -14.90 -76.24
CA LYS A 204 16.27 -14.65 -77.52
C LYS A 204 15.86 -15.95 -78.22
N ASN A 205 16.69 -16.98 -78.20
CA ASN A 205 16.36 -18.30 -78.75
C ASN A 205 15.23 -18.98 -77.97
N LYS A 206 15.19 -18.83 -76.64
CA LYS A 206 14.07 -19.33 -75.80
C LYS A 206 12.77 -18.62 -76.11
N ILE A 207 12.80 -17.29 -76.24
CA ILE A 207 11.64 -16.47 -76.66
C ILE A 207 11.11 -16.96 -78.02
N PHE A 208 11.99 -17.16 -79.00
CA PHE A 208 11.62 -17.65 -80.32
C PHE A 208 11.03 -19.07 -80.29
N ALA A 209 11.59 -19.97 -79.48
CA ALA A 209 11.06 -21.32 -79.32
C ALA A 209 9.65 -21.34 -78.69
N LEU A 210 9.38 -20.44 -77.74
CA LEU A 210 8.06 -20.29 -77.13
C LEU A 210 7.03 -19.65 -78.07
N GLN A 211 7.44 -18.70 -78.91
CA GLN A 211 6.56 -18.09 -79.93
C GLN A 211 6.16 -19.06 -81.05
N ASN A 212 7.01 -20.04 -81.37
CA ASN A 212 6.79 -21.00 -82.44
C ASN A 212 6.21 -22.34 -81.98
N LYS A 213 5.95 -22.54 -80.68
CA LYS A 213 5.12 -23.63 -80.16
C LYS A 213 3.64 -23.27 -80.39
N LYS A 214 3.16 -23.43 -81.63
CA LYS A 214 1.74 -23.61 -81.94
C LYS A 214 1.43 -25.09 -82.05
#